data_AF-L2GM58-F1
#
_entry.id   AF-L2GM58-F1
#
_cell.length_a   1.000
_cell.length_b   1.000
_cell.length_c   1.000
_cell.angle_alpha   90.00
_cell.angle_beta   90.00
_cell.angle_gamma   90.00
#
_symmetry.space_group_name_H-M   'P 1'
#
loop_
_entity.id
_entity.type
_entity.pdbx_description
1 polymer ?
#
loop_
_entity_poly.entity_id
_entity_poly.type
_entity_poly.pdbx_seq_one_letter_code
_entity_poly.pdbx_strand_id
1 'polypeptide(L)' 'MPTAISINRAGKVRSHTPVCPKKIKPKAKNGRASIRAKYMKRLEMGYFDMKGKVKMNINTPRN' A
#
# COMPACT_ATOMS: atom_id res chain seq x y z
N MET A 1 -40.98 19.43 -5.33
CA MET A 1 -40.49 18.52 -6.41
C MET A 1 -39.06 18.12 -6.07
N PRO A 2 -38.72 16.82 -5.96
CA PRO A 2 -37.34 16.42 -5.70
C PRO A 2 -36.46 16.87 -6.87
N THR A 3 -35.37 17.58 -6.58
CA THR A 3 -34.41 18.05 -7.58
C THR A 3 -33.73 16.84 -8.22
N ALA A 4 -33.88 16.66 -9.53
CA ALA A 4 -33.26 15.56 -10.27
C ALA A 4 -31.73 15.59 -10.07
N ILE A 5 -31.16 14.53 -9.48
CA ILE A 5 -29.71 14.41 -9.28
C ILE A 5 -29.07 14.10 -10.64
N SER A 6 -28.25 15.02 -11.17
CA SER A 6 -27.63 14.86 -12.48
C SER A 6 -26.50 13.81 -12.45
N ILE A 7 -26.52 12.84 -13.37
CA ILE A 7 -25.50 11.78 -13.50
C ILE A 7 -24.28 12.23 -14.35
N ASN A 8 -24.36 13.39 -14.98
CA ASN A 8 -23.42 13.88 -16.03
C ASN A 8 -21.95 14.02 -15.60
N ARG A 9 -21.63 13.90 -14.31
CA ARG A 9 -20.27 13.99 -13.77
C ARG A 9 -19.69 12.64 -13.33
N ALA A 10 -20.43 11.56 -13.50
CA ALA A 10 -19.98 10.22 -13.15
C ALA A 10 -18.67 9.88 -13.91
N GLY A 11 -17.69 9.34 -13.19
CA GLY A 11 -16.41 8.94 -13.77
C GLY A 11 -15.42 10.06 -14.10
N LYS A 12 -15.80 11.35 -14.04
CA LYS A 12 -14.95 12.51 -14.42
C LYS A 12 -13.55 12.46 -13.80
N VAL A 13 -13.46 12.22 -12.50
CA VAL A 13 -12.18 12.23 -11.78
C VAL A 13 -11.29 11.06 -12.22
N ARG A 14 -11.87 9.86 -12.34
CA ARG A 14 -11.14 8.65 -12.72
C ARG A 14 -10.63 8.69 -14.16
N SER A 15 -11.39 9.27 -15.08
CA SER A 15 -10.95 9.43 -16.48
C SER A 15 -9.95 10.57 -16.64
N HIS A 16 -10.03 11.62 -15.81
CA HIS A 16 -9.08 12.73 -15.82
C HIS A 16 -7.71 12.36 -15.21
N THR A 17 -7.68 11.49 -14.19
CA THR A 17 -6.41 11.08 -13.58
C THR A 17 -5.55 10.30 -14.58
N PRO A 18 -4.28 10.68 -14.83
CA PRO A 18 -3.42 10.01 -15.78
C PRO A 18 -3.16 8.56 -15.34
N VAL A 19 -3.18 7.63 -16.30
CA VAL A 19 -2.89 6.22 -16.04
C VAL A 19 -1.39 6.04 -15.83
N CYS A 20 -0.99 5.63 -14.63
CA CYS A 20 0.38 5.25 -14.33
C CYS A 20 0.59 3.76 -14.61
N PRO A 21 1.46 3.36 -15.57
CA PRO A 21 1.71 1.95 -15.85
C PRO A 21 2.35 1.26 -14.65
N LYS A 22 2.04 -0.03 -14.48
CA LYS A 22 2.61 -0.83 -13.38
C LYS A 22 4.11 -1.00 -13.59
N LYS A 23 4.90 -0.67 -12.57
CA LYS A 23 6.35 -0.96 -12.56
C LYS A 23 6.59 -2.47 -12.53
N ILE A 24 7.50 -2.95 -13.35
CA ILE A 24 8.00 -4.34 -13.30
C ILE A 24 8.73 -4.52 -11.96
N LYS A 25 8.44 -5.60 -11.25
CA LYS A 25 9.05 -5.94 -9.95
C LYS A 25 9.50 -7.40 -9.98
N PRO A 26 10.58 -7.75 -9.25
CA PRO A 26 10.98 -9.14 -9.10
C PRO A 26 9.86 -9.95 -8.43
N LYS A 27 9.76 -11.23 -8.78
CA LYS A 27 8.78 -12.15 -8.19
C LYS A 27 9.02 -12.26 -6.68
N ALA A 28 7.97 -12.02 -5.90
CA ALA A 28 8.05 -12.19 -4.45
C ALA A 28 8.22 -13.67 -4.07
N LYS A 29 8.91 -13.91 -2.95
CA LYS A 29 8.93 -15.24 -2.32
C LYS A 29 7.51 -15.60 -1.86
N ASN A 30 7.18 -16.89 -1.94
CA ASN A 30 5.86 -17.42 -1.57
C ASN A 30 5.96 -18.48 -0.46
N GLY A 31 4.82 -18.82 0.16
CA GLY A 31 4.70 -19.89 1.16
C GLY A 31 5.66 -19.72 2.35
N ARG A 32 6.29 -20.83 2.78
CA ARG A 32 7.24 -20.84 3.90
C ARG A 32 8.39 -19.84 3.75
N ALA A 33 8.83 -19.59 2.52
CA ALA A 33 9.93 -18.67 2.25
C ALA A 33 9.53 -17.20 2.52
N SER A 34 8.27 -16.83 2.27
CA SER A 34 7.77 -15.48 2.57
C SER A 34 7.57 -15.27 4.08
N ILE A 35 7.12 -16.32 4.79
CA ILE A 35 6.98 -16.31 6.25
C ILE A 35 8.36 -16.13 6.91
N ARG A 36 9.37 -16.90 6.47
CA ARG A 36 10.75 -16.75 6.98
C ARG A 36 11.29 -15.35 6.72
N ALA A 37 11.11 -14.80 5.51
CA ALA A 37 11.57 -13.45 5.18
C ALA A 37 10.91 -12.38 6.06
N LYS A 38 9.61 -12.53 6.38
CA LYS A 38 8.87 -11.62 7.27
C LYS A 38 9.37 -11.69 8.71
N TYR A 39 9.66 -12.89 9.21
CA TYR A 39 10.18 -13.09 10.56
C TYR A 39 11.57 -12.48 10.73
N MET A 40 12.49 -12.74 9.80
CA MET A 40 13.85 -12.20 9.85
C MET A 40 13.86 -10.66 9.87
N LYS A 41 13.05 -10.02 9.01
CA LYS A 41 12.89 -8.55 9.05
C LYS A 41 12.37 -8.04 10.40
N ARG A 42 11.47 -8.76 11.06
CA ARG A 42 10.92 -8.36 12.36
C ARG A 42 11.93 -8.51 13.50
N LEU A 43 12.80 -9.53 13.42
CA LEU A 43 13.92 -9.67 14.34
C LEU A 43 14.90 -8.49 14.18
N GLU A 44 15.31 -8.17 12.96
CA GLU A 44 16.22 -7.05 12.67
C GLU A 44 15.68 -5.70 13.18
N MET A 45 14.36 -5.49 13.12
CA MET A 45 13.72 -4.27 13.60
C MET A 45 13.44 -4.25 15.11
N GLY A 46 13.80 -5.28 15.87
CA GLY A 46 13.50 -5.37 17.31
C GLY A 46 12.00 -5.44 17.61
N TYR A 47 11.19 -5.96 16.68
CA TYR A 47 9.72 -6.02 16.82
C TYR A 47 9.29 -6.76 18.10
N PHE A 48 9.99 -7.84 18.44
CA PHE A 48 9.66 -8.69 19.58
C PHE A 48 10.11 -8.05 20.90
N ASP A 49 11.29 -7.42 20.93
CA ASP A 49 11.83 -6.75 22.13
C ASP A 49 10.99 -5.52 22.51
N MET A 50 10.55 -4.76 21.51
CA MET A 50 9.71 -3.57 21.67
C MET A 50 8.21 -3.91 21.84
N LYS A 51 7.86 -5.18 22.07
CA LYS A 51 6.46 -5.66 22.22
C LYS A 51 5.54 -5.15 21.10
N GLY A 52 6.04 -5.11 19.86
CA GLY A 52 5.32 -4.68 18.67
C GLY A 52 5.30 -3.17 18.40
N LYS A 53 5.91 -2.34 19.25
CA LYS A 53 5.93 -0.87 19.09
C LYS A 53 7.10 -0.40 18.20
N VAL A 54 7.05 -0.75 16.91
CA VAL A 54 8.04 -0.34 15.91
C VAL A 54 7.37 0.24 14.67
N LYS A 55 8.00 1.22 14.01
CA LYS A 55 7.49 1.83 12.78
C LYS A 55 7.80 0.93 11.58
N MET A 56 6.79 0.19 11.10
CA MET A 56 6.95 -0.77 10.00
C MET A 56 7.15 -0.13 8.62
N ASN A 57 6.67 1.10 8.42
CA ASN A 57 6.80 1.82 7.16
C ASN A 57 7.43 3.20 7.41
N ILE A 58 8.64 3.40 6.92
CA ILE A 58 9.46 4.62 7.15
C ILE A 58 9.29 5.60 5.98
N ASN A 59 8.17 5.56 5.25
CA ASN A 59 7.93 6.55 4.20
C ASN A 59 7.90 7.95 4.82
N THR A 60 8.93 8.74 4.57
CA THR A 60 8.97 10.16 4.90
C THR A 60 8.04 10.90 3.93
N PRO A 61 7.06 11.69 4.42
CA PRO A 61 6.30 12.54 3.53
C PRO A 61 7.26 13.48 2.81
N ARG A 62 7.12 13.60 1.50
CA ARG A 62 7.84 14.64 0.75
C ARG A 62 7.09 15.94 0.99
N ASN A 63 7.76 16.89 1.65
CA ASN A 63 7.30 18.27 1.70
C ASN A 63 7.36 18.88 0.29
#